data_AF-A0A1G9TD18-F1
#
_entry.id   AF-A0A1G9TD18-F1
#
_cell.length_a   1.000
_cell.length_b   1.000
_cell.length_c   1.000
_cell.angle_alpha   90.00
_cell.angle_beta   90.00
_cell.angle_gamma   90.00
#
_symmetry.space_group_name_H-M   'P 1'
#
loop_
_entity.id
_entity.type
_entity.pdbx_description
1 polymer ?
#
loop_
_entity_poly.entity_id
_entity_poly.type
_entity_poly.pdbx_seq_one_letter_code
_entity_poly.pdbx_strand_id
1 'polypeptide(L)'
;MNDHVASDKTIIGIGANAALVGGGLTIGLPVDDITAPPANAVHNIIIRNISFSGATDDMINVQMFSHHVWIDHNDFSNGDDGAVDIKRGSDFVTVSWNRFHDHDKTLLLSHDEDAGPQDTGRLRLTYHHNFFDGTYQRHPRVRFAEPVHVFNNYYRNNALYGVASTENAGVLVEGNYFESVAPRSTSATTRARRGAWWSDATCTSTRAPRKQPVPWSSPAPTTRTRWTTRQPSRPLCRRAREWARSATDLPLRARGHGQWPSHEEAPQARGGPLARPHSARPRRAGARLVPRPPSQAPRGRAHLVSRVGLPYHARP
;
A
#
# COMPACT_ATOMS: atom_id res chain seq x y z
N MET A 1 1.19 7.18 -19.53
CA MET A 1 2.19 6.12 -19.81
C MET A 1 2.98 5.87 -18.54
N ASN A 2 3.36 4.61 -18.27
CA ASN A 2 4.03 4.23 -17.04
C ASN A 2 5.54 4.00 -17.25
N ASP A 3 6.33 4.42 -16.27
CA ASP A 3 7.77 4.15 -16.23
C ASP A 3 8.05 2.77 -15.61
N HIS A 4 8.96 2.01 -16.21
CA HIS A 4 9.34 0.69 -15.69
C HIS A 4 10.35 0.79 -14.54
N VAL A 5 10.07 0.09 -13.44
CA VAL A 5 10.92 0.04 -12.25
C VAL A 5 11.62 -1.32 -12.19
N ALA A 6 12.96 -1.31 -12.17
CA ALA A 6 13.80 -2.50 -11.98
C ALA A 6 14.11 -2.76 -10.48
N SER A 7 14.60 -3.95 -10.14
CA SER A 7 14.86 -4.40 -8.75
C SER A 7 15.73 -3.45 -7.92
N ASP A 8 15.64 -3.55 -6.59
CA ASP A 8 16.45 -2.81 -5.62
C ASP A 8 16.35 -1.29 -5.77
N LYS A 9 15.13 -0.75 -5.59
CA LYS A 9 14.84 0.69 -5.70
C LYS A 9 14.02 1.20 -4.53
N THR A 10 14.37 2.39 -4.06
CA THR A 10 13.50 3.23 -3.25
C THR A 10 13.17 4.48 -4.05
N ILE A 11 11.89 4.66 -4.37
CA ILE A 11 11.35 5.85 -5.00
C ILE A 11 10.64 6.62 -3.89
N ILE A 12 11.23 7.72 -3.44
CA ILE A 12 10.71 8.51 -2.31
C ILE A 12 10.54 9.96 -2.71
N GLY A 13 9.34 10.50 -2.51
CA GLY A 13 9.05 11.91 -2.71
C GLY A 13 9.65 12.77 -1.61
N ILE A 14 10.17 13.94 -1.98
CA ILE A 14 10.82 14.87 -1.05
C ILE A 14 9.85 15.99 -0.66
N GLY A 15 9.60 16.13 0.63
CA GLY A 15 8.71 17.16 1.18
C GLY A 15 7.23 16.87 0.94
N ALA A 16 6.42 17.92 0.98
CA ALA A 16 4.96 17.84 1.04
C ALA A 16 4.24 17.76 -0.32
N ASN A 17 4.94 18.07 -1.41
CA ASN A 17 4.34 18.32 -2.73
C ASN A 17 5.02 17.45 -3.82
N ALA A 18 5.63 16.33 -3.43
CA ALA A 18 6.24 15.42 -4.39
C ALA A 18 5.15 14.63 -5.12
N ALA A 19 5.11 14.75 -6.44
CA ALA A 19 4.03 14.20 -7.25
C ALA A 19 4.54 13.57 -8.55
N LEU A 20 3.80 12.58 -9.04
CA LEU A 20 3.90 11.99 -10.37
C LEU A 20 2.55 12.19 -11.04
N VAL A 21 2.52 13.00 -12.10
CA VAL A 21 1.28 13.45 -12.77
C VAL A 21 1.32 13.05 -14.24
N GLY A 22 0.23 12.49 -14.77
CA GLY A 22 0.13 12.08 -16.18
C GLY A 22 0.64 10.66 -16.49
N GLY A 23 1.03 9.90 -15.46
CA GLY A 23 1.62 8.58 -15.61
C GLY A 23 1.62 7.80 -14.30
N GLY A 24 2.32 6.66 -14.31
CA GLY A 24 2.41 5.72 -13.20
C GLY A 24 3.69 4.90 -13.23
N LEU A 25 3.75 3.86 -12.41
CA LEU A 25 4.92 2.98 -12.27
C LEU A 25 4.56 1.53 -12.55
N THR A 26 5.29 0.90 -13.48
CA THR A 26 5.17 -0.54 -13.75
C THR A 26 6.33 -1.29 -13.11
N ILE A 27 6.05 -2.03 -12.05
CA ILE A 27 6.97 -2.90 -11.35
C ILE A 27 6.82 -4.31 -11.92
N GLY A 28 7.73 -4.68 -12.83
CA GLY A 28 7.77 -6.01 -13.39
C GLY A 28 8.31 -6.09 -14.81
N LEU A 29 8.48 -7.34 -15.23
CA LEU A 29 8.84 -7.69 -16.60
C LEU A 29 7.66 -7.42 -17.56
N PRO A 30 7.90 -7.37 -18.89
CA PRO A 30 6.83 -7.45 -19.88
C PRO A 30 5.94 -8.67 -19.66
N VAL A 31 4.67 -8.57 -20.08
CA VAL A 31 3.69 -9.65 -19.92
C VAL A 31 4.12 -10.88 -20.73
N ASP A 32 4.02 -12.05 -20.10
CA ASP A 32 4.32 -13.36 -20.66
C ASP A 32 3.40 -14.40 -19.98
N ASP A 33 3.13 -15.52 -20.66
CA ASP A 33 2.16 -16.55 -20.25
C ASP A 33 2.78 -17.64 -19.34
N ILE A 34 3.95 -17.36 -18.77
CA ILE A 34 4.63 -18.26 -17.83
C ILE A 34 3.88 -18.36 -16.50
N THR A 35 3.80 -19.57 -15.94
CA THR A 35 3.10 -19.89 -14.68
C THR A 35 4.05 -20.10 -13.49
N ALA A 36 5.36 -19.94 -13.71
CA ALA A 36 6.41 -20.03 -12.70
C ALA A 36 7.26 -18.75 -12.68
N PRO A 37 7.80 -18.32 -11.51
CA PRO A 37 8.62 -17.12 -11.43
C PRO A 37 9.90 -17.25 -12.27
N PRO A 38 10.20 -16.30 -13.16
CA PRO A 38 11.49 -16.25 -13.84
C PRO A 38 12.58 -15.77 -12.87
N ALA A 39 13.82 -16.21 -13.09
CA ALA A 39 14.94 -15.89 -12.19
C ALA A 39 15.28 -14.38 -12.09
N ASN A 40 14.81 -13.58 -13.05
CA ASN A 40 14.95 -12.12 -13.11
C ASN A 40 13.66 -11.35 -12.75
N ALA A 41 12.71 -11.97 -12.05
CA ALA A 41 11.52 -11.27 -11.53
C ALA A 41 11.92 -10.04 -10.71
N VAL A 42 11.20 -8.92 -10.88
CA VAL A 42 11.54 -7.64 -10.24
C VAL A 42 11.24 -7.69 -8.75
N HIS A 43 12.15 -7.23 -7.90
CA HIS A 43 11.98 -7.34 -6.45
C HIS A 43 12.64 -6.24 -5.64
N ASN A 44 12.30 -6.19 -4.34
CA ASN A 44 12.87 -5.27 -3.36
C ASN A 44 12.65 -3.79 -3.75
N ILE A 45 11.36 -3.41 -3.84
CA ILE A 45 10.93 -2.07 -4.25
C ILE A 45 10.19 -1.37 -3.11
N ILE A 46 10.53 -0.10 -2.88
CA ILE A 46 9.87 0.77 -1.90
C ILE A 46 9.39 2.04 -2.63
N ILE A 47 8.10 2.37 -2.53
CA ILE A 47 7.49 3.58 -3.13
C ILE A 47 6.82 4.37 -2.01
N ARG A 48 7.29 5.59 -1.73
CA ARG A 48 6.81 6.37 -0.57
C ARG A 48 6.69 7.88 -0.78
N ASN A 49 5.73 8.49 -0.07
CA ASN A 49 5.57 9.95 0.03
C ASN A 49 5.39 10.66 -1.32
N ILE A 50 4.62 10.06 -2.23
CA ILE A 50 4.33 10.61 -3.57
C ILE A 50 2.81 10.72 -3.78
N SER A 51 2.36 11.85 -4.32
CA SER A 51 1.01 12.00 -4.87
C SER A 51 0.97 11.55 -6.33
N PHE A 52 0.16 10.56 -6.66
CA PHE A 52 -0.08 10.06 -8.01
C PHE A 52 -1.41 10.60 -8.54
N SER A 53 -1.42 11.18 -9.75
CA SER A 53 -2.68 11.61 -10.39
C SER A 53 -2.62 11.73 -11.90
N GLY A 54 -3.79 11.69 -12.55
CA GLY A 54 -3.92 11.84 -14.01
C GLY A 54 -3.26 10.72 -14.82
N ALA A 55 -3.05 9.55 -14.23
CA ALA A 55 -2.50 8.40 -14.94
C ALA A 55 -3.49 7.89 -15.99
N THR A 56 -3.02 7.75 -17.24
CA THR A 56 -3.81 7.23 -18.38
C THR A 56 -3.93 5.70 -18.39
N ASP A 57 -3.62 5.07 -17.26
CA ASP A 57 -3.40 3.64 -17.01
C ASP A 57 -3.37 3.46 -15.48
N ASP A 58 -2.97 2.29 -14.97
CA ASP A 58 -2.71 2.07 -13.54
C ASP A 58 -1.71 3.08 -12.97
N MET A 59 -1.96 3.68 -11.78
CA MET A 59 -0.94 4.56 -11.16
C MET A 59 0.27 3.75 -10.64
N ILE A 60 0.03 2.55 -10.09
CA ILE A 60 1.07 1.55 -9.83
C ILE A 60 0.56 0.18 -10.29
N ASN A 61 1.29 -0.47 -11.19
CA ASN A 61 1.07 -1.85 -11.61
C ASN A 61 2.22 -2.73 -11.10
N VAL A 62 1.91 -3.78 -10.35
CA VAL A 62 2.87 -4.82 -9.92
C VAL A 62 2.51 -6.13 -10.61
N GLN A 63 3.39 -6.61 -11.49
CA GLN A 63 3.10 -7.74 -12.36
C GLN A 63 4.29 -8.69 -12.57
N MET A 64 4.02 -9.83 -13.20
CA MET A 64 5.03 -10.76 -13.71
C MET A 64 5.98 -11.26 -12.62
N PHE A 65 5.36 -11.87 -11.60
CA PHE A 65 6.04 -12.46 -10.44
C PHE A 65 6.85 -11.49 -9.59
N SER A 66 6.62 -10.18 -9.74
CA SER A 66 7.34 -9.18 -8.95
C SER A 66 6.99 -9.29 -7.47
N HIS A 67 8.00 -9.16 -6.61
CA HIS A 67 7.82 -9.51 -5.20
C HIS A 67 8.67 -8.71 -4.20
N HIS A 68 8.27 -8.72 -2.92
CA HIS A 68 8.84 -7.84 -1.89
C HIS A 68 8.72 -6.35 -2.28
N VAL A 69 7.49 -5.87 -2.36
CA VAL A 69 7.16 -4.48 -2.70
C VAL A 69 6.44 -3.80 -1.53
N TRP A 70 6.83 -2.57 -1.21
CA TRP A 70 6.20 -1.76 -0.17
C TRP A 70 5.74 -0.41 -0.73
N ILE A 71 4.43 -0.18 -0.71
CA ILE A 71 3.77 1.04 -1.21
C ILE A 71 3.20 1.77 0.01
N ASP A 72 3.84 2.87 0.43
CA ASP A 72 3.57 3.45 1.75
C ASP A 72 3.59 4.98 1.86
N HIS A 73 2.61 5.56 2.57
CA HIS A 73 2.44 7.02 2.70
C HIS A 73 2.29 7.76 1.35
N ASN A 74 1.66 7.15 0.35
CA ASN A 74 1.35 7.79 -0.93
C ASN A 74 -0.11 8.28 -0.96
N ASP A 75 -0.41 9.18 -1.89
CA ASP A 75 -1.74 9.74 -2.11
C ASP A 75 -2.13 9.49 -3.58
N PHE A 76 -3.33 8.98 -3.84
CA PHE A 76 -3.75 8.49 -5.16
C PHE A 76 -5.12 9.08 -5.52
N SER A 77 -5.22 9.76 -6.67
CA SER A 77 -6.50 10.31 -7.16
C SER A 77 -6.57 10.51 -8.67
N ASN A 78 -7.77 10.51 -9.25
CA ASN A 78 -8.04 10.89 -10.63
C ASN A 78 -7.19 10.15 -11.69
N GLY A 79 -7.18 8.82 -11.68
CA GLY A 79 -6.60 7.98 -12.75
C GLY A 79 -7.66 7.31 -13.62
N ASP A 80 -7.28 6.81 -14.79
CA ASP A 80 -8.22 6.26 -15.76
C ASP A 80 -8.59 4.77 -15.52
N ASP A 81 -7.65 3.95 -15.01
CA ASP A 81 -7.91 2.56 -14.60
C ASP A 81 -7.59 2.29 -13.11
N GLY A 82 -6.62 1.44 -12.76
CA GLY A 82 -6.29 1.11 -11.37
C GLY A 82 -5.57 2.23 -10.61
N ALA A 83 -5.78 2.36 -9.30
CA ALA A 83 -4.82 3.11 -8.47
C ALA A 83 -3.61 2.23 -8.15
N VAL A 84 -3.83 1.04 -7.58
CA VAL A 84 -2.77 0.04 -7.41
C VAL A 84 -3.28 -1.34 -7.80
N ASP A 85 -2.74 -1.85 -8.90
CA ASP A 85 -3.09 -3.14 -9.49
C ASP A 85 -1.94 -4.13 -9.24
N ILE A 86 -2.24 -5.27 -8.64
CA ILE A 86 -1.24 -6.29 -8.27
C ILE A 86 -1.71 -7.63 -8.84
N LYS A 87 -0.97 -8.17 -9.81
CA LYS A 87 -1.46 -9.21 -10.72
C LYS A 87 -0.33 -10.12 -11.20
N ARG A 88 -0.67 -11.18 -11.95
CA ARG A 88 0.26 -12.01 -12.71
C ARG A 88 1.38 -12.63 -11.88
N GLY A 89 1.00 -13.40 -10.86
CA GLY A 89 1.89 -14.18 -10.00
C GLY A 89 2.76 -13.37 -9.03
N SER A 90 2.55 -12.05 -8.94
CA SER A 90 3.24 -11.18 -7.97
C SER A 90 3.02 -11.65 -6.52
N ASP A 91 3.90 -11.28 -5.59
CA ASP A 91 3.84 -11.81 -4.22
C ASP A 91 4.49 -10.91 -3.17
N PHE A 92 4.19 -11.13 -1.89
CA PHE A 92 4.78 -10.38 -0.77
C PHE A 92 4.71 -8.85 -0.94
N VAL A 93 3.51 -8.30 -1.16
CA VAL A 93 3.30 -6.84 -1.28
C VAL A 93 2.58 -6.28 -0.05
N THR A 94 3.08 -5.17 0.48
CA THR A 94 2.42 -4.40 1.55
C THR A 94 2.01 -3.04 1.03
N VAL A 95 0.74 -2.70 1.21
CA VAL A 95 0.14 -1.40 0.87
C VAL A 95 -0.32 -0.76 2.17
N SER A 96 0.37 0.29 2.64
CA SER A 96 0.14 0.85 3.97
C SER A 96 0.13 2.38 4.04
N TRP A 97 -0.68 2.94 4.95
CA TRP A 97 -0.68 4.39 5.21
C TRP A 97 -0.96 5.28 3.98
N ASN A 98 -1.51 4.72 2.91
CA ASN A 98 -1.83 5.48 1.70
C ASN A 98 -3.24 6.07 1.79
N ARG A 99 -3.48 7.15 1.05
CA ARG A 99 -4.81 7.71 0.84
C ARG A 99 -5.25 7.51 -0.61
N PHE A 100 -6.50 7.09 -0.79
CA PHE A 100 -7.15 6.93 -2.09
C PHE A 100 -8.41 7.78 -2.08
N HIS A 101 -8.54 8.71 -3.03
CA HIS A 101 -9.71 9.60 -3.15
C HIS A 101 -9.99 9.95 -4.62
N ASP A 102 -11.18 10.46 -4.93
CA ASP A 102 -11.58 10.91 -6.28
C ASP A 102 -11.19 9.91 -7.40
N HIS A 103 -11.54 8.64 -7.21
CA HIS A 103 -11.13 7.55 -8.10
C HIS A 103 -12.15 6.39 -8.13
N ASP A 104 -12.26 5.69 -9.26
CA ASP A 104 -13.21 4.57 -9.44
C ASP A 104 -12.61 3.24 -8.93
N LYS A 105 -11.59 2.73 -9.61
CA LYS A 105 -11.08 1.36 -9.47
C LYS A 105 -9.82 1.36 -8.60
N THR A 106 -9.97 1.18 -7.30
CA THR A 106 -8.86 1.46 -6.38
C THR A 106 -7.77 0.36 -6.36
N LEU A 107 -8.08 -0.83 -5.85
CA LEU A 107 -7.09 -1.89 -5.59
C LEU A 107 -7.54 -3.23 -6.18
N LEU A 108 -7.02 -3.60 -7.35
CA LEU A 108 -7.24 -4.94 -7.91
C LEU A 108 -6.12 -5.89 -7.50
N LEU A 109 -6.50 -7.05 -6.97
CA LEU A 109 -5.61 -8.15 -6.70
C LEU A 109 -6.03 -9.35 -7.57
N SER A 110 -5.17 -9.68 -8.54
CA SER A 110 -5.42 -10.53 -9.70
C SER A 110 -6.45 -9.98 -10.71
N HIS A 111 -6.01 -9.92 -11.97
CA HIS A 111 -6.67 -9.18 -13.04
C HIS A 111 -7.88 -9.87 -13.66
N ASP A 112 -7.79 -11.19 -13.86
CA ASP A 112 -8.70 -11.98 -14.68
C ASP A 112 -9.33 -13.13 -13.87
N GLU A 113 -10.41 -13.72 -14.36
CA GLU A 113 -11.06 -14.91 -13.75
C GLU A 113 -10.49 -16.24 -14.23
N ASP A 114 -9.68 -16.24 -15.30
CA ASP A 114 -8.89 -17.39 -15.75
C ASP A 114 -7.41 -17.34 -15.31
N ALA A 115 -6.99 -16.31 -14.56
CA ALA A 115 -5.60 -16.12 -14.11
C ALA A 115 -5.11 -17.15 -13.05
N GLY A 116 -5.98 -18.09 -12.65
CA GLY A 116 -5.69 -19.13 -11.65
C GLY A 116 -4.35 -19.87 -11.80
N PRO A 117 -3.91 -20.28 -13.01
CA PRO A 117 -2.62 -20.94 -13.21
C PRO A 117 -1.39 -20.07 -12.85
N GLN A 118 -1.52 -18.75 -12.92
CA GLN A 118 -0.45 -17.80 -12.58
C GLN A 118 -0.56 -17.30 -11.13
N ASP A 119 -1.79 -17.13 -10.63
CA ASP A 119 -2.06 -16.41 -9.38
C ASP A 119 -2.31 -17.33 -8.15
N THR A 120 -2.72 -18.58 -8.35
CA THR A 120 -3.02 -19.50 -7.23
C THR A 120 -1.77 -19.83 -6.41
N GLY A 121 -1.85 -19.67 -5.08
CA GLY A 121 -0.74 -19.91 -4.15
C GLY A 121 0.31 -18.80 -4.11
N ARG A 122 0.06 -17.67 -4.77
CA ARG A 122 0.87 -16.44 -4.76
C ARG A 122 0.02 -15.29 -4.21
N LEU A 123 0.37 -14.04 -4.52
CA LEU A 123 -0.42 -12.86 -4.16
C LEU A 123 -0.67 -12.73 -2.63
N ARG A 124 0.33 -13.06 -1.81
CA ARG A 124 0.24 -12.87 -0.35
C ARG A 124 0.44 -11.40 -0.03
N LEU A 125 -0.66 -10.73 0.31
CA LEU A 125 -0.71 -9.28 0.47
C LEU A 125 -1.21 -8.83 1.83
N THR A 126 -0.71 -7.66 2.24
CA THR A 126 -1.17 -6.94 3.42
C THR A 126 -1.61 -5.52 3.05
N TYR A 127 -2.84 -5.16 3.41
CA TYR A 127 -3.41 -3.82 3.28
C TYR A 127 -3.72 -3.27 4.67
N HIS A 128 -2.98 -2.26 5.13
CA HIS A 128 -3.23 -1.72 6.48
C HIS A 128 -3.09 -0.20 6.64
N HIS A 129 -3.88 0.38 7.54
CA HIS A 129 -3.83 1.81 7.85
C HIS A 129 -3.99 2.71 6.60
N ASN A 130 -4.60 2.21 5.52
CA ASN A 130 -4.96 3.03 4.36
C ASN A 130 -6.28 3.76 4.61
N PHE A 131 -6.49 4.86 3.90
CA PHE A 131 -7.72 5.63 3.92
C PHE A 131 -8.36 5.65 2.53
N PHE A 132 -9.51 4.99 2.40
CA PHE A 132 -10.36 4.97 1.21
C PHE A 132 -11.45 6.02 1.37
N ASP A 133 -11.34 7.13 0.64
CA ASP A 133 -12.08 8.36 0.87
C ASP A 133 -12.97 8.70 -0.33
N GLY A 134 -14.22 8.22 -0.33
CA GLY A 134 -15.19 8.48 -1.38
C GLY A 134 -14.97 7.71 -2.69
N THR A 135 -13.94 6.87 -2.78
CA THR A 135 -13.65 6.04 -3.96
C THR A 135 -14.74 4.99 -4.23
N TYR A 136 -14.96 4.66 -5.51
CA TYR A 136 -16.14 3.89 -5.93
C TYR A 136 -16.06 2.40 -5.56
N GLN A 137 -14.98 1.70 -5.95
CA GLN A 137 -14.88 0.24 -5.83
C GLN A 137 -13.44 -0.30 -5.64
N ARG A 138 -13.35 -1.63 -5.44
CA ARG A 138 -12.12 -2.43 -5.27
C ARG A 138 -11.30 -2.02 -4.04
N HIS A 139 -11.74 -2.31 -2.80
CA HIS A 139 -11.01 -1.88 -1.59
C HIS A 139 -10.61 -3.00 -0.58
N PRO A 140 -9.84 -4.03 -0.97
CA PRO A 140 -9.47 -4.45 -2.33
C PRO A 140 -10.55 -5.33 -2.98
N ARG A 141 -10.42 -5.58 -4.29
CA ARG A 141 -11.07 -6.72 -4.96
C ARG A 141 -10.03 -7.81 -5.18
N VAL A 142 -10.27 -9.02 -4.68
CA VAL A 142 -9.30 -10.11 -4.64
C VAL A 142 -9.78 -11.34 -5.41
N ARG A 143 -8.90 -11.94 -6.20
CA ARG A 143 -9.02 -13.28 -6.80
C ARG A 143 -7.79 -14.14 -6.47
N PHE A 144 -7.98 -15.46 -6.35
CA PHE A 144 -6.98 -16.55 -6.14
C PHE A 144 -6.06 -16.49 -4.91
N ALA A 145 -5.80 -15.30 -4.37
CA ALA A 145 -4.91 -15.07 -3.25
C ALA A 145 -5.48 -15.64 -1.94
N GLU A 146 -4.68 -16.42 -1.22
CA GLU A 146 -4.99 -16.94 0.11
C GLU A 146 -3.66 -17.17 0.87
N PRO A 147 -3.39 -16.48 1.99
CA PRO A 147 -4.19 -15.42 2.62
C PRO A 147 -3.85 -14.00 2.12
N VAL A 148 -4.88 -13.15 2.14
CA VAL A 148 -4.73 -11.69 2.08
C VAL A 148 -5.21 -11.08 3.40
N HIS A 149 -4.43 -10.18 3.99
CA HIS A 149 -4.76 -9.53 5.25
C HIS A 149 -5.13 -8.06 5.05
N VAL A 150 -6.35 -7.68 5.43
CA VAL A 150 -6.88 -6.31 5.32
C VAL A 150 -7.23 -5.81 6.71
N PHE A 151 -6.43 -4.93 7.31
CA PHE A 151 -6.66 -4.50 8.71
C PHE A 151 -6.42 -3.02 9.03
N ASN A 152 -7.15 -2.51 10.02
CA ASN A 152 -7.07 -1.12 10.49
C ASN A 152 -7.18 -0.04 9.39
N ASN A 153 -7.80 -0.33 8.25
CA ASN A 153 -8.06 0.68 7.22
C ASN A 153 -9.35 1.46 7.54
N TYR A 154 -9.43 2.70 7.05
CA TYR A 154 -10.62 3.55 7.14
C TYR A 154 -11.28 3.64 5.77
N TYR A 155 -12.58 3.39 5.75
CA TYR A 155 -13.44 3.44 4.58
C TYR A 155 -14.53 4.49 4.84
N ARG A 156 -14.59 5.54 4.03
CA ARG A 156 -15.55 6.64 4.16
C ARG A 156 -16.31 6.83 2.85
N ASN A 157 -17.64 6.73 2.90
CA ASN A 157 -18.55 7.02 1.78
C ASN A 157 -18.26 6.25 0.48
N ASN A 158 -17.55 5.11 0.54
CA ASN A 158 -17.26 4.28 -0.64
C ASN A 158 -18.56 3.70 -1.23
N ALA A 159 -18.72 3.83 -2.55
CA ALA A 159 -20.04 3.73 -3.18
C ALA A 159 -20.52 2.30 -3.44
N LEU A 160 -19.67 1.41 -3.96
CA LEU A 160 -20.09 0.09 -4.45
C LEU A 160 -19.89 -1.03 -3.43
N TYR A 161 -18.71 -1.10 -2.80
CA TYR A 161 -18.41 -2.00 -1.67
C TYR A 161 -17.07 -1.62 -0.99
N GLY A 162 -16.83 -2.14 0.22
CA GLY A 162 -15.51 -2.13 0.85
C GLY A 162 -14.60 -3.23 0.29
N VAL A 163 -14.52 -4.38 0.97
CA VAL A 163 -13.67 -5.53 0.58
C VAL A 163 -14.45 -6.55 -0.26
N ALA A 164 -13.93 -6.97 -1.42
CA ALA A 164 -14.52 -8.04 -2.22
C ALA A 164 -13.60 -9.26 -2.32
N SER A 165 -14.11 -10.44 -1.96
CA SER A 165 -13.45 -11.73 -2.22
C SER A 165 -14.14 -12.46 -3.37
N THR A 166 -13.36 -12.85 -4.38
CA THR A 166 -13.80 -13.52 -5.62
C THR A 166 -12.81 -14.63 -6.00
N GLU A 167 -13.16 -15.48 -6.96
CA GLU A 167 -12.35 -16.60 -7.50
C GLU A 167 -11.43 -17.32 -6.49
N ASN A 168 -12.06 -18.05 -5.57
CA ASN A 168 -11.43 -18.86 -4.52
C ASN A 168 -10.43 -18.13 -3.59
N ALA A 169 -10.43 -16.79 -3.57
CA ALA A 169 -9.62 -16.03 -2.62
C ALA A 169 -10.08 -16.19 -1.16
N GLY A 170 -9.12 -16.09 -0.25
CA GLY A 170 -9.35 -15.96 1.18
C GLY A 170 -8.77 -14.64 1.70
N VAL A 171 -9.60 -13.92 2.46
CA VAL A 171 -9.29 -12.57 2.94
C VAL A 171 -9.66 -12.48 4.41
N LEU A 172 -8.68 -12.16 5.24
CA LEU A 172 -8.82 -11.88 6.66
C LEU A 172 -9.06 -10.37 6.84
N VAL A 173 -10.19 -9.99 7.43
CA VAL A 173 -10.63 -8.58 7.54
C VAL A 173 -10.82 -8.19 9.01
N GLU A 174 -9.89 -7.41 9.56
CA GLU A 174 -9.80 -7.14 11.01
C GLU A 174 -9.69 -5.64 11.36
N GLY A 175 -10.30 -5.17 12.45
CA GLY A 175 -10.06 -3.81 12.98
C GLY A 175 -10.47 -2.62 12.09
N ASN A 176 -10.96 -2.86 10.87
CA ASN A 176 -11.32 -1.82 9.90
C ASN A 176 -12.52 -0.97 10.36
N TYR A 177 -12.55 0.31 9.97
CA TYR A 177 -13.64 1.23 10.25
C TYR A 177 -14.40 1.60 8.98
N PHE A 178 -15.69 1.27 8.92
CA PHE A 178 -16.57 1.56 7.78
C PHE A 178 -17.61 2.63 8.14
N GLU A 179 -17.44 3.81 7.56
CA GLU A 179 -18.31 4.98 7.69
C GLU A 179 -19.13 5.16 6.42
N SER A 180 -20.46 4.99 6.53
CA SER A 180 -21.40 5.13 5.40
C SER A 180 -21.15 4.21 4.19
N VAL A 181 -20.45 3.07 4.37
CA VAL A 181 -20.20 2.08 3.31
C VAL A 181 -21.18 0.90 3.41
N ALA A 182 -21.87 0.58 2.32
CA ALA A 182 -22.79 -0.54 2.23
C ALA A 182 -22.88 -1.11 0.80
N PRO A 183 -22.60 -2.41 0.57
CA PRO A 183 -22.11 -3.41 1.53
C PRO A 183 -20.65 -3.18 1.97
N ARG A 184 -20.34 -3.50 3.24
CA ARG A 184 -18.95 -3.40 3.77
C ARG A 184 -18.01 -4.43 3.14
N SER A 185 -18.54 -5.61 2.83
CA SER A 185 -17.83 -6.63 2.07
C SER A 185 -18.78 -7.45 1.20
N THR A 186 -18.24 -8.05 0.14
CA THR A 186 -18.96 -8.92 -0.79
C THR A 186 -18.15 -10.20 -1.06
N SER A 187 -18.86 -11.29 -1.37
CA SER A 187 -18.28 -12.58 -1.75
C SER A 187 -19.12 -13.13 -2.89
N ALA A 188 -18.53 -13.32 -4.08
CA ALA A 188 -19.27 -13.77 -5.27
C ALA A 188 -19.20 -15.30 -5.50
N THR A 189 -18.28 -16.00 -4.83
CA THR A 189 -18.03 -17.42 -5.06
C THR A 189 -19.06 -18.31 -4.37
N THR A 190 -19.68 -19.21 -5.13
CA THR A 190 -20.65 -20.23 -4.66
C THR A 190 -20.02 -21.32 -3.77
N ARG A 191 -18.71 -21.20 -3.48
CA ARG A 191 -17.95 -22.16 -2.69
C ARG A 191 -17.04 -21.44 -1.70
N ALA A 192 -17.64 -20.83 -0.68
CA ALA A 192 -16.93 -20.32 0.49
C ALA A 192 -16.25 -21.45 1.29
N ARG A 193 -15.14 -21.98 0.78
CA ARG A 193 -14.26 -22.92 1.46
C ARG A 193 -13.54 -22.20 2.60
N ARG A 194 -14.11 -22.20 3.81
CA ARG A 194 -13.48 -22.00 5.15
C ARG A 194 -12.36 -20.92 5.35
N GLY A 195 -12.06 -20.06 4.38
CA GLY A 195 -10.88 -19.17 4.37
C GLY A 195 -11.19 -17.66 4.40
N ALA A 196 -12.46 -17.27 4.20
CA ALA A 196 -12.92 -15.94 4.56
C ALA A 196 -13.07 -15.88 6.10
N TRP A 197 -11.96 -15.64 6.78
CA TRP A 197 -11.90 -15.50 8.23
C TRP A 197 -12.33 -14.08 8.62
N TRP A 198 -13.54 -13.96 9.15
CA TRP A 198 -14.08 -12.70 9.67
C TRP A 198 -13.84 -12.65 11.18
N SER A 199 -13.06 -11.69 11.67
CA SER A 199 -12.97 -11.43 13.11
C SER A 199 -13.96 -10.33 13.52
N ASP A 200 -14.50 -10.45 14.75
CA ASP A 200 -15.58 -9.62 15.33
C ASP A 200 -15.16 -8.16 15.63
N ALA A 201 -14.15 -7.63 14.92
CA ALA A 201 -13.44 -6.39 15.25
C ALA A 201 -13.71 -5.20 14.31
N THR A 202 -14.70 -5.26 13.41
CA THR A 202 -15.00 -4.15 12.50
C THR A 202 -15.93 -3.10 13.13
N CYS A 203 -15.50 -1.84 13.10
CA CYS A 203 -16.25 -0.72 13.64
C CYS A 203 -17.12 -0.06 12.57
N THR A 204 -18.30 0.45 12.94
CA THR A 204 -19.20 1.13 12.00
C THR A 204 -19.76 2.45 12.53
N SER A 205 -20.14 3.33 11.60
CA SER A 205 -21.11 4.39 11.81
C SER A 205 -22.18 4.29 10.71
N THR A 206 -23.41 3.99 11.10
CA THR A 206 -24.56 4.02 10.18
C THR A 206 -25.53 5.10 10.60
N ARG A 207 -25.57 6.19 9.83
CA ARG A 207 -26.86 6.70 9.38
C ARG A 207 -27.12 5.99 8.05
N ALA A 208 -27.86 4.88 8.08
CA ALA A 208 -28.03 4.05 6.89
C ALA A 208 -28.71 4.87 5.78
N PRO A 209 -28.17 4.88 4.53
CA PRO A 209 -28.90 5.44 3.41
C PRO A 209 -30.21 4.67 3.22
N ARG A 210 -31.28 5.37 2.80
CA ARG A 210 -32.56 4.72 2.47
C ARG A 210 -32.31 3.66 1.40
N LYS A 211 -32.88 2.46 1.59
CA LYS A 211 -32.86 1.37 0.62
C LYS A 211 -33.26 1.90 -0.76
N GLN A 212 -32.36 1.85 -1.74
CA GLN A 212 -32.75 1.76 -3.14
C GLN A 212 -32.68 0.28 -3.56
N PRO A 213 -33.75 -0.30 -4.11
CA PRO A 213 -33.71 -1.66 -4.63
C PRO A 213 -33.03 -1.65 -5.99
N VAL A 214 -31.86 -2.30 -6.10
CA VAL A 214 -31.25 -2.62 -7.40
C VAL A 214 -31.75 -4.01 -7.81
N PRO A 215 -32.38 -4.18 -8.98
CA PRO A 215 -32.90 -5.49 -9.40
C PRO A 215 -31.76 -6.34 -9.96
N TRP A 216 -31.42 -7.44 -9.29
CA TRP A 216 -30.58 -8.50 -9.89
C TRP A 216 -31.41 -9.76 -10.09
N SER A 217 -31.70 -10.09 -11.35
CA SER A 217 -32.52 -11.23 -11.73
C SER A 217 -31.66 -12.43 -12.12
N SER A 218 -31.43 -13.35 -11.20
CA SER A 218 -31.36 -14.81 -11.45
C SER A 218 -31.19 -15.60 -10.14
N PRO A 219 -31.86 -16.76 -9.97
CA PRO A 219 -31.82 -17.50 -8.72
C PRO A 219 -30.68 -18.53 -8.70
N ALA A 220 -29.70 -18.32 -7.80
CA ALA A 220 -28.76 -19.34 -7.36
C ALA A 220 -28.99 -19.63 -5.86
N PRO A 221 -28.83 -20.87 -5.38
CA PRO A 221 -29.25 -21.25 -4.04
C PRO A 221 -28.39 -20.58 -2.97
N THR A 222 -28.93 -19.53 -2.34
CA THR A 222 -28.26 -18.85 -1.23
C THR A 222 -28.23 -19.75 0.00
N THR A 223 -27.09 -20.39 0.26
CA THR A 223 -26.75 -20.85 1.61
C THR A 223 -26.69 -19.61 2.50
N ARG A 224 -27.73 -19.44 3.32
CA ARG A 224 -27.94 -18.24 4.14
C ARG A 224 -27.00 -18.25 5.35
N THR A 225 -25.73 -17.94 5.13
CA THR A 225 -24.74 -17.76 6.19
C THR A 225 -25.26 -16.73 7.19
N ARG A 226 -25.43 -17.13 8.45
CA ARG A 226 -26.03 -16.29 9.48
C ARG A 226 -24.99 -15.32 10.02
N TRP A 227 -24.99 -14.10 9.49
CA TRP A 227 -24.10 -13.01 9.91
C TRP A 227 -24.31 -12.65 11.38
N THR A 228 -23.34 -12.96 12.24
CA THR A 228 -23.23 -12.38 13.58
C THR A 228 -22.25 -11.22 13.52
N THR A 229 -22.75 -9.98 13.56
CA THR A 229 -21.91 -8.81 13.82
C THR A 229 -21.88 -8.56 15.33
N ARG A 230 -20.80 -8.95 16.02
CA ARG A 230 -20.48 -8.24 17.27
C ARG A 230 -19.89 -6.88 16.91
N GLN A 231 -20.40 -5.84 17.57
CA GLN A 231 -19.67 -4.57 17.60
C GLN A 231 -18.45 -4.79 18.51
N PRO A 232 -17.22 -4.48 18.07
CA PRO A 232 -16.08 -4.42 18.98
C PRO A 232 -16.31 -3.41 20.11
N SER A 233 -15.50 -3.53 21.16
CA SER A 233 -15.62 -2.67 22.34
C SER A 233 -15.51 -1.18 21.97
N ARG A 234 -16.32 -0.34 22.63
CA ARG A 234 -16.37 1.12 22.39
C ARG A 234 -14.98 1.80 22.30
N PRO A 235 -13.94 1.40 23.08
CA PRO A 235 -12.59 1.96 22.95
C PRO A 235 -11.90 1.73 21.61
N LEU A 236 -12.07 0.55 20.99
CA LEU A 236 -11.47 0.25 19.66
C LEU A 236 -12.09 1.15 18.59
N CYS A 237 -13.42 1.29 18.59
CA CYS A 237 -14.11 2.21 17.67
C CYS A 237 -13.91 3.69 18.01
N ARG A 238 -13.37 4.02 19.18
CA ARG A 238 -12.93 5.37 19.50
C ARG A 238 -11.54 5.63 18.91
N ARG A 239 -10.57 4.74 19.14
CA ARG A 239 -9.22 4.85 18.57
C ARG A 239 -9.22 4.82 17.04
N ALA A 240 -10.00 3.93 16.43
CA ALA A 240 -10.14 3.88 14.97
C ALA A 240 -10.72 5.20 14.42
N ARG A 241 -11.69 5.82 15.12
CA ARG A 241 -12.23 7.15 14.75
C ARG A 241 -11.27 8.31 15.03
N GLU A 242 -10.42 8.22 16.05
CA GLU A 242 -9.39 9.22 16.34
C GLU A 242 -8.25 9.17 15.32
N TRP A 243 -7.80 7.96 14.96
CA TRP A 243 -6.87 7.72 13.86
C TRP A 243 -7.44 8.19 12.52
N ALA A 244 -8.67 7.78 12.19
CA ALA A 244 -9.39 8.22 10.98
C ALA A 244 -9.51 9.74 10.86
N ARG A 245 -9.79 10.44 11.98
CA ARG A 245 -9.78 11.92 12.01
C ARG A 245 -8.38 12.49 11.82
N SER A 246 -7.35 11.90 12.44
CA SER A 246 -5.96 12.31 12.19
C SER A 246 -5.52 12.09 10.73
N ALA A 247 -6.06 11.08 10.04
CA ALA A 247 -5.82 10.85 8.62
C ALA A 247 -6.52 11.90 7.72
N THR A 248 -7.67 12.46 8.13
CA THR A 248 -8.29 13.61 7.45
C THR A 248 -7.64 14.95 7.81
N ASP A 249 -7.02 15.07 8.99
CA ASP A 249 -6.32 16.27 9.47
C ASP A 249 -4.84 16.32 9.03
N LEU A 250 -4.44 15.45 8.08
CA LEU A 250 -3.16 15.48 7.38
C LEU A 250 -3.32 16.12 5.98
N PRO A 251 -3.21 17.45 5.84
CA PRO A 251 -2.33 17.94 4.79
C PRO A 251 -0.92 17.44 5.11
N LEU A 252 -0.04 17.34 4.10
CA LEU A 252 1.38 17.03 4.25
C LEU A 252 2.18 18.17 4.95
N ARG A 253 1.66 18.71 6.06
CA ARG A 253 2.37 19.62 6.95
C ARG A 253 3.42 18.81 7.68
N ALA A 254 4.66 18.98 7.24
CA ALA A 254 5.85 18.68 8.03
C ALA A 254 5.76 19.36 9.40
N ARG A 255 5.24 18.65 10.41
CA ARG A 255 5.46 19.01 11.81
C ARG A 255 6.87 18.56 12.14
N GLY A 256 7.79 19.52 12.21
CA GLY A 256 9.18 19.26 12.57
C GLY A 256 9.30 18.57 13.93
N HIS A 257 10.29 17.69 14.03
CA HIS A 257 10.87 17.14 15.27
C HIS A 257 10.00 17.18 16.54
N GLY A 258 9.09 16.22 16.66
CA GLY A 258 8.57 15.77 17.95
C GLY A 258 9.17 14.41 18.28
N GLN A 259 9.85 14.27 19.42
CA GLN A 259 10.36 12.97 19.89
C GLN A 259 9.18 12.03 20.15
N TRP A 260 9.27 10.82 19.59
CA TRP A 260 8.42 9.68 19.97
C TRP A 260 9.22 8.76 20.89
N PRO A 261 8.55 8.03 21.81
CA PRO A 261 9.20 7.52 23.02
C PRO A 261 10.30 6.51 22.70
N SER A 262 11.43 6.67 23.38
CA SER A 262 12.52 5.69 23.41
C SER A 262 11.99 4.34 23.89
N HIS A 263 12.43 3.27 23.23
CA HIS A 263 12.18 1.90 23.70
C HIS A 263 12.67 1.72 25.14
N GLU A 264 11.93 0.92 25.91
CA GLU A 264 12.30 0.46 27.25
C GLU A 264 13.74 -0.09 27.27
N GLU A 265 14.56 0.44 28.19
CA GLU A 265 15.88 -0.10 28.44
C GLU A 265 15.78 -1.48 29.10
N ALA A 266 16.45 -2.48 28.52
CA ALA A 266 16.78 -3.69 29.26
C ALA A 266 17.71 -3.34 30.44
N PRO A 267 17.53 -3.93 31.63
CA PRO A 267 18.23 -3.49 32.83
C PRO A 267 19.74 -3.74 32.74
N GLN A 268 20.53 -2.66 32.77
CA GLN A 268 21.99 -2.75 32.86
C GLN A 268 22.43 -3.18 34.27
N ALA A 269 23.28 -4.21 34.33
CA ALA A 269 24.01 -4.57 35.54
C ALA A 269 25.08 -3.51 35.86
N ARG A 270 25.21 -3.13 37.13
CA ARG A 270 26.21 -2.15 37.61
C ARG A 270 27.58 -2.82 37.78
N GLY A 271 28.68 -2.15 37.39
CA GLY A 271 30.00 -2.81 37.39
C GLY A 271 31.30 -1.99 37.33
N GLY A 272 31.32 -0.70 37.70
CA GLY A 272 32.56 0.02 38.06
C GLY A 272 33.54 0.44 36.92
N PRO A 273 34.49 1.37 37.19
CA PRO A 273 35.26 2.08 36.16
C PRO A 273 36.76 1.74 36.10
N LEU A 274 37.47 2.15 35.03
CA LEU A 274 38.90 2.52 35.10
C LEU A 274 39.40 3.33 33.86
N ALA A 275 40.08 4.45 34.17
CA ALA A 275 41.18 5.13 33.46
C ALA A 275 41.14 5.55 31.95
N ARG A 276 41.45 6.85 31.74
CA ARG A 276 42.11 7.47 30.54
C ARG A 276 43.67 7.25 30.63
N PRO A 277 44.61 7.78 29.78
CA PRO A 277 44.53 8.90 28.80
C PRO A 277 45.44 8.87 27.52
N HIS A 278 45.42 10.00 26.77
CA HIS A 278 46.41 10.48 25.76
C HIS A 278 46.46 9.76 24.37
N SER A 279 46.87 10.37 23.23
CA SER A 279 47.48 11.69 22.95
C SER A 279 47.19 12.28 21.54
N ALA A 280 47.38 13.62 21.43
CA ALA A 280 48.05 14.41 20.35
C ALA A 280 47.49 14.66 18.91
N ARG A 281 47.75 15.91 18.45
CA ARG A 281 47.70 16.49 17.07
C ARG A 281 49.11 17.00 16.70
N PRO A 282 49.47 17.21 15.40
CA PRO A 282 49.49 18.57 14.78
C PRO A 282 48.95 18.60 13.31
N ARG A 283 48.29 19.68 12.80
CA ARG A 283 48.80 20.84 11.99
C ARG A 283 49.65 20.44 10.76
N ARG A 284 49.54 20.98 9.52
CA ARG A 284 49.15 22.31 8.92
C ARG A 284 48.28 22.13 7.63
N ALA A 285 48.27 23.04 6.64
CA ALA A 285 47.45 24.28 6.54
C ALA A 285 47.52 24.93 5.12
N GLY A 286 46.48 25.68 4.67
CA GLY A 286 46.40 26.44 3.39
C GLY A 286 45.48 25.79 2.33
N ALA A 287 44.76 26.49 1.44
CA ALA A 287 44.62 27.94 1.18
C ALA A 287 43.17 28.32 0.70
N ARG A 288 42.95 29.55 0.21
CA ARG A 288 41.66 30.28 0.19
C ARG A 288 41.34 30.85 -1.20
N LEU A 289 40.06 30.92 -1.62
CA LEU A 289 39.29 32.11 -2.10
C LEU A 289 38.01 31.78 -2.92
N VAL A 290 37.09 32.74 -3.00
CA VAL A 290 35.68 32.68 -3.50
C VAL A 290 35.33 34.05 -4.12
N PRO A 291 34.60 34.17 -5.27
CA PRO A 291 33.17 34.60 -5.25
C PRO A 291 32.25 34.06 -6.38
N ARG A 292 30.97 34.51 -6.36
CA ARG A 292 29.74 34.09 -7.09
C ARG A 292 28.87 35.37 -7.34
N PRO A 293 27.63 35.32 -7.90
CA PRO A 293 26.97 34.36 -8.79
C PRO A 293 26.85 35.00 -10.20
N PRO A 294 25.72 35.31 -10.89
CA PRO A 294 24.27 34.94 -10.80
C PRO A 294 24.01 33.55 -11.46
N SER A 295 22.85 33.12 -12.02
CA SER A 295 21.51 33.72 -12.25
C SER A 295 20.34 32.71 -12.04
N GLN A 296 19.29 32.73 -12.87
CA GLN A 296 17.98 32.07 -12.68
C GLN A 296 17.54 31.17 -13.85
N ALA A 297 17.00 29.98 -13.53
CA ALA A 297 15.77 29.40 -14.10
C ALA A 297 15.40 28.11 -13.33
N PRO A 298 14.11 27.79 -13.08
CA PRO A 298 13.74 26.64 -12.26
C PRO A 298 13.60 25.35 -13.08
N ARG A 299 14.14 24.24 -12.56
CA ARG A 299 13.75 22.87 -12.93
C ARG A 299 13.68 22.02 -11.66
N GLY A 300 12.47 21.60 -11.27
CA GLY A 300 12.32 20.55 -10.26
C GLY A 300 12.91 19.26 -10.80
N ARG A 301 13.85 18.66 -10.08
CA ARG A 301 14.43 17.35 -10.39
C ARG A 301 13.99 16.35 -9.34
N ALA A 302 13.32 15.29 -9.76
CA ALA A 302 13.31 14.05 -8.99
C ALA A 302 14.75 13.50 -8.95
N HIS A 303 15.24 13.16 -7.76
CA HIS A 303 16.58 12.63 -7.58
C HIS A 303 16.55 11.11 -7.53
N LEU A 304 16.83 10.47 -8.67
CA LEU A 304 17.14 9.04 -8.72
C LEU A 304 18.49 8.80 -8.02
N VAL A 305 18.46 8.21 -6.81
CA VAL A 305 19.68 7.76 -6.13
C VAL A 305 20.00 6.33 -6.57
N SER A 306 20.78 6.19 -7.64
CA SER A 306 21.41 4.91 -7.98
C SER A 306 22.75 4.79 -7.27
N ARG A 307 22.95 3.71 -6.50
CA ARG A 307 24.28 3.27 -6.10
C ARG A 307 24.82 2.35 -7.20
N VAL A 308 25.88 2.80 -7.88
CA VAL A 308 26.58 2.01 -8.89
C VAL A 308 27.48 1.00 -8.18
N GLY A 309 27.13 -0.29 -8.27
CA GLY A 309 28.05 -1.39 -8.02
C GLY A 309 28.88 -1.67 -9.28
N LEU A 310 30.20 -1.75 -9.14
CA LEU A 310 31.10 -2.09 -10.24
C LEU A 310 31.04 -3.59 -10.58
N PRO A 311 31.31 -3.99 -11.84
CA PRO A 311 31.14 -5.37 -12.29
C PRO A 311 32.24 -6.29 -11.76
N TYR A 312 31.86 -7.52 -11.40
CA TYR A 312 32.81 -8.61 -11.16
C TYR A 312 33.12 -9.30 -12.50
N HIS A 313 34.41 -9.42 -12.84
CA HIS A 313 34.84 -10.14 -14.03
C HIS A 313 34.72 -11.66 -13.84
N ALA A 314 34.19 -12.35 -14.84
CA ALA A 314 34.29 -13.80 -14.99
C ALA A 314 35.23 -14.14 -16.17
N ARG A 315 36.26 -14.95 -15.91
CA ARG A 315 37.02 -15.82 -16.84
C ARG A 315 37.94 -16.76 -16.05
N PRO A 316 38.33 -17.91 -16.62
CA PRO A 316 37.54 -18.86 -17.40
C PRO A 316 37.17 -20.11 -16.57
#